data_AF-A0A4Q6BZL9-F1
#
_entry.id   AF-A0A4Q6BZL9-F1
#
_cell.length_a   1.000
_cell.length_b   1.000
_cell.length_c   1.000
_cell.angle_alpha   90.00
_cell.angle_beta   90.00
_cell.angle_gamma   90.00
#
_symmetry.space_group_name_H-M   'P 1'
#
loop_
_entity.id
_entity.type
_entity.pdbx_description
1 polymer ?
#
loop_
_entity_poly.entity_id
_entity_poly.type
_entity_poly.pdbx_seq_one_letter_code
_entity_poly.pdbx_strand_id
1 'polypeptide(L)'
;MAKSGNEREKGFVEVRGAREHNLKNVDVKIPRDALVVFTGVSGSGKSSLAFGTLYAEAQRRYLESVSPYARRLFNQMSVPEVDEIDGLPPAVALQQQRGSPTTRSSVGSVTTLSNLLRMLYSRAGNYPSKQPLLYAESFSPNTPEGACPTCHGLGRIYEVTEKSMVPDESLTIRERAIAAWPPAWHGQNLRDMLVTLGYDIDTPWKDLPKKDRNWILFTEEQPSVPVYAGFEANEVKRALK
;
A
#
# COMPACT_ATOMS: atom_id res chain seq x y z
N MET A 1 9.08 -28.60 54.15
CA MET A 1 7.84 -27.81 54.01
C MET A 1 8.06 -26.75 52.93
N ALA A 2 7.81 -27.10 51.67
CA ALA A 2 7.79 -26.15 50.56
C ALA A 2 6.37 -25.61 50.45
N LYS A 3 6.17 -24.30 50.69
CA LYS A 3 4.87 -23.65 50.50
C LYS A 3 4.58 -23.60 49.00
N SER A 4 3.41 -24.12 48.64
CA SER A 4 2.82 -24.09 47.31
C SER A 4 2.79 -22.67 46.77
N GLY A 5 3.46 -22.44 45.64
CA GLY A 5 3.30 -21.24 44.83
C GLY A 5 1.84 -21.11 44.39
N ASN A 6 1.30 -19.93 44.61
CA ASN A 6 -0.08 -19.49 44.45
C ASN A 6 -0.63 -19.76 43.02
N GLU A 7 -1.42 -20.82 42.83
CA GLU A 7 -2.18 -21.09 41.58
C GLU A 7 -3.39 -20.14 41.37
N ARG A 8 -3.54 -19.09 42.20
CA ARG A 8 -4.71 -18.19 42.22
C ARG A 8 -4.65 -16.96 41.30
N GLU A 9 -3.73 -16.91 40.32
CA GLU A 9 -3.59 -15.73 39.43
C GLU A 9 -3.60 -16.03 37.92
N LYS A 10 -4.06 -17.21 37.49
CA LYS A 10 -4.36 -17.43 36.06
C LYS A 10 -5.67 -16.71 35.71
N GLY A 11 -5.60 -15.39 35.49
CA GLY A 11 -6.77 -14.58 35.15
C GLY A 11 -7.38 -14.98 33.81
N PHE A 12 -8.69 -14.77 33.65
CA PHE A 12 -9.41 -15.00 32.40
C PHE A 12 -9.71 -13.66 31.71
N VAL A 13 -9.81 -13.69 30.39
CA VAL A 13 -10.53 -12.68 29.63
C VAL A 13 -11.99 -13.11 29.58
N GLU A 14 -12.87 -12.34 30.21
CA GLU A 14 -14.31 -12.59 30.19
C GLU A 14 -14.97 -11.68 29.16
N VAL A 15 -15.56 -12.25 28.13
CA VAL A 15 -16.32 -11.54 27.10
C VAL A 15 -17.80 -11.78 27.35
N ARG A 16 -18.60 -10.71 27.35
CA ARG A 16 -20.06 -10.78 27.49
C ARG A 16 -20.76 -10.05 26.36
N GLY A 17 -21.75 -10.70 25.77
CA GLY A 17 -22.63 -10.15 24.75
C GLY A 17 -21.93 -9.78 23.45
N ALA A 18 -20.94 -10.56 23.01
CA ALA A 18 -20.27 -10.28 21.73
C ALA A 18 -21.24 -10.52 20.55
N ARG A 19 -21.43 -9.48 19.74
CA ARG A 19 -22.38 -9.44 18.60
C ARG A 19 -21.73 -8.97 17.30
N GLU A 20 -20.42 -8.71 17.31
CA GLU A 20 -19.67 -8.29 16.12
C GLU A 20 -19.94 -9.19 14.90
N HIS A 21 -20.39 -8.57 13.80
CA HIS A 21 -20.81 -9.21 12.55
C HIS A 21 -21.90 -10.28 12.72
N ASN A 22 -21.51 -11.54 12.79
CA ASN A 22 -22.41 -12.69 12.82
C ASN A 22 -22.37 -13.45 14.14
N LEU A 23 -21.72 -12.89 15.16
CA LEU A 23 -21.76 -13.41 16.52
C LEU A 23 -23.17 -13.23 17.09
N LYS A 24 -23.70 -14.29 17.70
CA LYS A 24 -25.07 -14.33 18.20
C LYS A 24 -25.11 -14.14 19.71
N ASN A 25 -24.71 -12.95 20.18
CA ASN A 25 -24.68 -12.58 21.59
C ASN A 25 -23.89 -13.61 22.44
N VAL A 26 -22.61 -13.75 22.12
CA VAL A 26 -21.75 -14.81 22.66
C VAL A 26 -21.06 -14.34 23.94
N ASP A 27 -21.18 -15.16 24.98
CA ASP A 27 -20.41 -15.05 26.22
C ASP A 27 -19.30 -16.11 26.23
N VAL A 28 -18.06 -15.72 26.53
CA VAL A 28 -16.94 -16.67 26.59
C VAL A 28 -15.91 -16.26 27.63
N LYS A 29 -15.34 -17.25 28.32
CA LYS A 29 -14.18 -17.07 29.20
C LYS A 29 -12.95 -17.71 28.57
N ILE A 30 -11.90 -16.91 28.39
CA ILE A 30 -10.67 -17.31 27.71
C ILE A 30 -9.51 -17.25 28.71
N PRO A 31 -8.78 -18.34 28.97
CA PRO A 31 -7.66 -18.31 29.91
C PRO A 31 -6.52 -17.43 29.37
N ARG A 32 -5.94 -16.57 30.21
CA ARG A 32 -4.69 -15.88 29.90
C ARG A 32 -3.50 -16.82 30.08
N ASP A 33 -2.36 -16.41 29.52
CA ASP A 33 -1.08 -17.14 29.62
C ASP A 33 -1.16 -18.59 29.12
N ALA A 34 -2.04 -18.82 28.15
CA ALA A 34 -2.28 -20.11 27.53
C ALA A 34 -2.33 -20.00 26.01
N LEU A 35 -1.95 -21.08 25.32
CA LEU A 35 -2.18 -21.19 23.88
C LEU A 35 -3.66 -21.49 23.63
N VAL A 36 -4.44 -20.46 23.30
CA VAL A 36 -5.86 -20.57 22.97
C VAL A 36 -6.05 -20.61 21.46
N VAL A 37 -6.77 -21.61 20.98
CA VAL A 37 -7.05 -21.81 19.55
C VAL A 37 -8.53 -21.64 19.28
N PHE A 38 -8.90 -20.70 18.40
CA PHE A 38 -10.27 -20.53 17.92
C PHE A 38 -10.51 -21.37 16.66
N THR A 39 -11.39 -22.38 16.74
CA THR A 39 -11.67 -23.33 15.66
C THR A 39 -13.12 -23.24 15.16
N GLY A 40 -13.40 -23.84 14.00
CA GLY A 40 -14.72 -23.80 13.35
C GLY A 40 -14.69 -23.53 11.84
N VAL A 41 -15.79 -23.85 11.15
CA VAL A 41 -15.94 -23.72 9.68
C VAL A 41 -15.78 -22.28 9.18
N SER A 42 -15.40 -22.07 7.92
CA SER A 42 -15.32 -20.71 7.35
C SER A 42 -16.63 -19.94 7.56
N GLY A 43 -16.54 -18.67 7.95
CA GLY A 43 -17.72 -17.86 8.27
C GLY A 43 -18.36 -18.14 9.64
N SER A 44 -17.86 -19.05 10.48
CA SER A 44 -18.48 -19.35 11.79
C SER A 44 -18.37 -18.24 12.86
N GLY A 45 -17.67 -17.13 12.58
CA GLY A 45 -17.48 -16.03 13.54
C GLY A 45 -16.17 -16.06 14.34
N LYS A 46 -15.23 -17.00 14.07
CA LYS A 46 -13.91 -17.04 14.74
C LYS A 46 -13.15 -15.72 14.64
N SER A 47 -13.04 -15.20 13.41
CA SER A 47 -12.32 -13.96 13.13
C SER A 47 -13.08 -12.76 13.69
N SER A 48 -14.42 -12.81 13.69
CA SER A 48 -15.25 -11.80 14.35
C SER A 48 -14.94 -11.73 15.84
N LEU A 49 -14.85 -12.87 16.54
CA LEU A 49 -14.52 -12.89 17.97
C LEU A 49 -13.06 -12.53 18.25
N ALA A 50 -12.10 -13.14 17.55
CA ALA A 50 -10.67 -12.96 17.82
C ALA A 50 -10.14 -11.59 17.38
N PHE A 51 -10.49 -11.16 16.16
CA PHE A 51 -9.99 -9.91 15.59
C PHE A 51 -10.99 -8.78 15.71
N GLY A 52 -12.25 -9.03 15.31
CA GLY A 52 -13.31 -8.03 15.31
C GLY A 52 -13.70 -7.56 16.71
N THR A 53 -13.67 -8.43 17.72
CA THR A 53 -14.04 -8.11 19.11
C THR A 53 -12.80 -7.96 20.00
N LEU A 54 -12.07 -9.05 20.26
CA LEU A 54 -10.99 -9.05 21.27
C LEU A 54 -9.83 -8.13 20.90
N TYR A 55 -9.26 -8.30 19.71
CA TYR A 55 -8.14 -7.48 19.25
C TYR A 55 -8.54 -6.01 19.07
N ALA A 56 -9.69 -5.75 18.43
CA ALA A 56 -10.19 -4.40 18.22
C ALA A 56 -10.40 -3.67 19.56
N GLU A 57 -11.02 -4.33 20.54
CA GLU A 57 -11.27 -3.75 21.87
C GLU A 57 -9.96 -3.50 22.65
N ALA A 58 -9.01 -4.45 22.58
CA ALA A 58 -7.70 -4.29 23.22
C ALA A 58 -6.92 -3.09 22.65
N GLN A 59 -6.95 -2.93 21.32
CA GLN A 59 -6.32 -1.81 20.63
C GLN A 59 -7.03 -0.48 20.92
N ARG A 60 -8.38 -0.45 20.92
CA ARG A 60 -9.18 0.73 21.27
C ARG A 60 -8.84 1.23 22.67
N ARG A 61 -8.89 0.35 23.69
CA ARG A 61 -8.56 0.69 25.09
C ARG A 61 -7.12 1.19 25.23
N TYR A 62 -6.17 0.55 24.54
CA TYR A 62 -4.79 1.01 24.54
C TYR A 62 -4.65 2.41 23.94
N LEU A 63 -5.28 2.69 22.80
CA LEU A 63 -5.23 4.01 22.18
C LEU A 63 -5.99 5.09 22.96
N GLU A 64 -7.02 4.70 23.71
CA GLU A 64 -7.69 5.60 24.65
C GLU A 64 -6.78 6.00 25.83
N SER A 65 -5.72 5.25 26.10
CA SER A 65 -4.71 5.67 27.08
C SER A 65 -3.64 6.61 26.50
N VAL A 66 -3.53 6.73 25.16
CA VAL A 66 -2.55 7.63 24.51
C VAL A 66 -3.09 9.05 24.31
N SER A 67 -2.18 9.98 24.06
CA SER A 67 -2.51 11.41 23.92
C SER A 67 -3.56 11.67 22.83
N PRO A 68 -4.43 12.68 23.01
CA PRO A 68 -5.47 13.02 22.01
C PRO A 68 -4.93 13.32 20.62
N TYR A 69 -3.68 13.81 20.51
CA TYR A 69 -3.01 14.06 19.24
C TYR A 69 -2.68 12.76 18.51
N ALA A 70 -2.13 11.76 19.21
CA ALA A 70 -1.81 10.46 18.63
C ALA A 70 -3.07 9.74 18.11
N ARG A 71 -4.21 9.89 18.80
CA ARG A 71 -5.49 9.32 18.35
C ARG A 71 -5.95 9.81 16.97
N ARG A 72 -5.57 11.02 16.55
CA ARG A 72 -5.91 11.56 15.22
C ARG A 72 -5.09 10.96 14.08
N LEU A 73 -3.94 10.36 14.38
CA LEU A 73 -3.03 9.76 13.40
C LEU A 73 -3.35 8.30 13.09
N PHE A 74 -4.23 7.67 13.88
CA PHE A 74 -4.65 6.29 13.67
C PHE A 74 -6.05 6.26 13.08
N ASN A 75 -6.29 5.29 12.18
CA ASN A 75 -7.64 5.02 11.69
C ASN A 75 -8.56 4.80 12.89
N GLN A 76 -9.72 5.46 12.89
CA GLN A 76 -10.78 5.19 13.85
C GLN A 76 -11.12 3.70 13.75
N MET A 77 -10.66 2.91 14.71
CA MET A 77 -11.13 1.54 14.85
C MET A 77 -12.59 1.61 15.27
N SER A 78 -13.46 0.91 14.52
CA SER A 78 -14.85 0.77 14.89
C SER A 78 -14.96 0.23 16.31
N VAL A 79 -15.87 0.79 17.11
CA VAL A 79 -16.17 0.25 18.43
C VAL A 79 -16.84 -1.12 18.20
N PRO A 80 -16.27 -2.22 18.71
CA PRO A 80 -16.86 -3.54 18.51
C PRO A 80 -18.19 -3.67 19.23
N GLU A 81 -19.13 -4.40 18.65
CA GLU A 81 -20.42 -4.69 19.29
C GLU A 81 -20.26 -5.76 20.37
N VAL A 82 -20.04 -5.32 21.61
CA VAL A 82 -19.88 -6.18 22.80
C VAL A 82 -20.36 -5.41 24.04
N ASP A 83 -20.94 -6.09 25.02
CA ASP A 83 -21.44 -5.43 26.24
C ASP A 83 -20.30 -5.14 27.21
N GLU A 84 -19.45 -6.14 27.48
CA GLU A 84 -18.37 -6.03 28.44
C GLU A 84 -17.23 -6.98 28.07
N ILE A 85 -16.00 -6.51 28.26
CA ILE A 85 -14.82 -7.38 28.29
C ILE A 85 -13.99 -7.05 29.53
N ASP A 86 -13.76 -8.03 30.40
CA ASP A 86 -12.90 -7.90 31.57
C ASP A 86 -11.61 -8.73 31.41
N GLY A 87 -10.54 -8.31 32.08
CA GLY A 87 -9.25 -9.01 32.10
C GLY A 87 -8.45 -8.94 30.80
N LEU A 88 -8.87 -8.14 29.80
CA LEU A 88 -8.26 -8.03 28.48
C LEU A 88 -6.94 -7.24 28.51
N PRO A 89 -5.77 -7.85 28.24
CA PRO A 89 -4.50 -7.14 28.14
C PRO A 89 -4.36 -6.41 26.79
N PRO A 90 -3.38 -5.50 26.64
CA PRO A 90 -3.00 -4.97 25.33
C PRO A 90 -2.65 -6.12 24.37
N ALA A 91 -3.10 -6.03 23.13
CA ALA A 91 -2.96 -7.09 22.14
C ALA A 91 -2.15 -6.64 20.92
N VAL A 92 -1.37 -7.55 20.35
CA VAL A 92 -0.66 -7.34 19.06
C VAL A 92 -1.14 -8.41 18.08
N ALA A 93 -1.70 -7.99 16.95
CA ALA A 93 -2.09 -8.92 15.89
C ALA A 93 -0.92 -9.16 14.96
N LEU A 94 -0.44 -10.41 14.94
CA LEU A 94 0.43 -10.91 13.88
C LEU A 94 -0.45 -11.47 12.75
N GLN A 95 -1.09 -10.56 12.01
CA GLN A 95 -1.78 -10.97 10.79
C GLN A 95 -0.74 -11.20 9.70
N GLN A 96 -0.90 -12.27 8.91
CA GLN A 96 -0.28 -12.29 7.60
C GLN A 96 -0.92 -11.14 6.81
N GLN A 97 -0.30 -9.96 6.85
CA GLN A 97 -0.64 -8.92 5.90
C GLN A 97 -0.44 -9.55 4.54
N ARG A 98 -1.51 -9.72 3.78
CA ARG A 98 -1.43 -9.77 2.32
C ARG A 98 -1.10 -8.36 1.82
N GLY A 99 -0.08 -7.74 2.41
CA GLY A 99 0.51 -6.52 1.89
C GLY A 99 1.25 -6.94 0.64
N SER A 100 1.05 -6.22 -0.46
CA SER A 100 1.93 -6.37 -1.61
C SER A 100 3.37 -6.24 -1.10
N PRO A 101 4.22 -7.26 -1.31
CA PRO A 101 5.62 -7.14 -0.91
C PRO A 101 6.17 -5.88 -1.57
N THR A 102 6.59 -4.91 -0.77
CA THR A 102 7.27 -3.74 -1.33
C THR A 102 8.65 -4.20 -1.75
N THR A 103 9.11 -3.78 -2.92
CA THR A 103 10.43 -4.10 -3.47
C THR A 103 11.59 -3.72 -2.54
N ARG A 104 11.33 -2.88 -1.52
CA ARG A 104 12.32 -2.32 -0.60
C ARG A 104 12.36 -3.02 0.76
N SER A 105 11.42 -3.93 1.05
CA SER A 105 11.44 -4.72 2.30
C SER A 105 12.30 -5.97 2.12
N SER A 106 13.24 -6.19 3.05
CA SER A 106 14.07 -7.39 3.10
C SER A 106 14.04 -8.01 4.49
N VAL A 107 14.52 -9.26 4.62
CA VAL A 107 14.71 -9.89 5.93
C VAL A 107 15.56 -9.01 6.85
N GLY A 108 16.61 -8.39 6.31
CA GLY A 108 17.48 -7.49 7.07
C GLY A 108 16.78 -6.24 7.59
N SER A 109 15.83 -5.66 6.83
CA SER A 109 15.07 -4.50 7.31
C SER A 109 14.00 -4.89 8.33
N VAL A 110 13.31 -6.01 8.12
CA VAL A 110 12.24 -6.48 9.03
C VAL A 110 12.82 -6.91 10.38
N THR A 111 13.97 -7.57 10.37
CA THR A 111 14.67 -7.98 11.59
C THR A 111 15.52 -6.85 12.20
N THR A 112 15.59 -5.69 11.55
CA THR A 112 16.48 -4.56 11.87
C THR A 112 17.99 -4.86 11.80
N LEU A 113 18.39 -6.08 11.43
CA LEU A 113 19.80 -6.47 11.23
C LEU A 113 20.53 -5.55 10.25
N SER A 114 19.84 -5.03 9.25
CA SER A 114 20.43 -4.08 8.31
C SER A 114 20.96 -2.83 8.99
N ASN A 115 20.36 -2.39 10.10
CA ASN A 115 20.82 -1.19 10.82
C ASN A 115 22.18 -1.47 11.49
N LEU A 116 22.32 -2.64 12.11
CA LEU A 116 23.58 -3.08 12.72
C LEU A 116 24.69 -3.25 11.67
N LEU A 117 24.36 -3.86 10.53
CA LEU A 117 25.32 -4.03 9.43
C LEU A 117 25.80 -2.68 8.88
N ARG A 118 24.90 -1.72 8.69
CA ARG A 118 25.24 -0.37 8.24
C ARG A 118 26.14 0.37 9.23
N MET A 119 25.87 0.23 10.53
CA MET A 119 26.75 0.76 11.57
C MET A 119 28.12 0.10 11.53
N LEU A 120 28.18 -1.23 11.36
CA LEU A 120 29.42 -1.97 11.23
C LEU A 120 30.24 -1.49 10.02
N TYR A 121 29.61 -1.33 8.85
CA TYR A 121 30.28 -0.82 7.65
C TYR A 121 30.80 0.61 7.85
N SER A 122 30.00 1.48 8.48
CA SER A 122 30.42 2.85 8.78
C SER A 122 31.64 2.90 9.72
N ARG A 123 31.67 2.06 10.76
CA ARG A 123 32.66 2.16 11.85
C ARG A 123 33.87 1.24 11.71
N ALA A 124 33.70 0.09 11.08
CA ALA A 124 34.72 -0.96 10.98
C ALA A 124 35.08 -1.30 9.51
N GLY A 125 34.47 -0.63 8.52
CA GLY A 125 34.81 -0.81 7.12
C GLY A 125 36.17 -0.21 6.76
N ASN A 126 36.86 -0.82 5.80
CA ASN A 126 38.05 -0.27 5.17
C ASN A 126 37.65 0.67 4.03
N TYR A 127 38.12 1.92 4.09
CA TYR A 127 37.83 2.93 3.07
C TYR A 127 38.99 3.05 2.06
N PRO A 128 38.69 3.27 0.77
CA PRO A 128 39.70 3.66 -0.21
C PRO A 128 40.43 4.93 0.21
N SER A 129 41.69 5.08 -0.22
CA SER A 129 42.47 6.30 0.04
C SER A 129 41.73 7.52 -0.51
N LYS A 130 41.61 8.59 0.30
CA LYS A 130 40.89 9.85 0.01
C LYS A 130 39.36 9.80 0.06
N GLN A 131 38.76 8.66 0.41
CA GLN A 131 37.32 8.59 0.67
C GLN A 131 37.01 9.20 2.05
N PRO A 132 36.15 10.23 2.16
CA PRO A 132 35.68 10.72 3.46
C PRO A 132 34.81 9.66 4.16
N LEU A 133 34.71 9.78 5.49
CA LEU A 133 33.91 8.89 6.32
C LEU A 133 32.47 8.81 5.80
N LEU A 134 32.00 7.59 5.58
CA LEU A 134 30.60 7.32 5.27
C LEU A 134 29.87 6.93 6.55
N TYR A 135 28.73 7.58 6.80
CA TYR A 135 27.88 7.25 7.94
C TYR A 135 27.02 6.02 7.64
N ALA A 136 26.33 5.49 8.65
CA ALA A 136 25.53 4.28 8.49
C ALA A 136 24.46 4.44 7.38
N GLU A 137 23.93 5.65 7.20
CA GLU A 137 22.93 5.91 6.18
C GLU A 137 23.46 5.85 4.75
N SER A 138 24.76 6.08 4.52
CA SER A 138 25.36 5.89 3.20
C SER A 138 25.38 4.41 2.76
N PHE A 139 25.13 3.46 3.68
CA PHE A 139 25.03 2.02 3.41
C PHE A 139 23.59 1.51 3.35
N SER A 140 22.61 2.41 3.19
CA SER A 140 21.20 2.06 3.04
C SER A 140 20.72 2.34 1.61
N PRO A 141 20.13 1.37 0.90
CA PRO A 141 19.45 1.65 -0.37
C PRO A 141 18.14 2.43 -0.18
N ASN A 142 17.69 2.62 1.06
CA ASN A 142 16.43 3.29 1.38
C ASN A 142 16.61 4.75 1.83
N THR A 143 17.84 5.25 1.94
CA THR A 143 18.11 6.66 2.23
C THR A 143 18.58 7.40 0.99
N PRO A 144 18.33 8.72 0.89
CA PRO A 144 18.88 9.52 -0.20
C PRO A 144 20.41 9.49 -0.28
N GLU A 145 21.09 9.35 0.86
CA GLU A 145 22.56 9.34 0.94
C GLU A 145 23.16 8.03 0.40
N GLY A 146 22.54 6.88 0.69
CA GLY A 146 23.05 5.58 0.26
C GLY A 146 22.45 5.04 -1.03
N ALA A 147 21.30 5.56 -1.46
CA ALA A 147 20.65 5.12 -2.69
C ALA A 147 21.42 5.59 -3.92
N CYS A 148 21.63 4.66 -4.87
CA CYS A 148 22.13 5.02 -6.19
C CYS A 148 21.20 6.07 -6.84
N PRO A 149 21.73 7.20 -7.34
CA PRO A 149 20.90 8.28 -7.89
C PRO A 149 20.16 7.90 -9.18
N THR A 150 20.60 6.85 -9.88
CA THR A 150 19.98 6.39 -11.13
C THR A 150 18.80 5.46 -10.91
N CYS A 151 18.94 4.46 -10.03
CA CYS A 151 17.87 3.49 -9.76
C CYS A 151 17.10 3.78 -8.45
N HIS A 152 17.47 4.84 -7.74
CA HIS A 152 16.92 5.25 -6.44
C HIS A 152 16.87 4.09 -5.43
N GLY A 153 17.93 3.28 -5.40
CA GLY A 153 18.06 2.14 -4.49
C GLY A 153 17.22 0.91 -4.83
N LEU A 154 16.53 0.89 -5.98
CA LEU A 154 15.74 -0.27 -6.44
C LEU A 154 16.59 -1.38 -7.06
N GLY A 155 17.83 -1.07 -7.46
CA GLY A 155 18.73 -2.01 -8.16
C GLY A 155 18.34 -2.28 -9.62
N ARG A 156 17.28 -1.64 -10.12
CA ARG A 156 16.82 -1.70 -11.52
C ARG A 156 16.18 -0.39 -11.94
N ILE A 157 16.26 -0.09 -13.23
CA ILE A 157 15.57 1.04 -13.87
C ILE A 157 14.40 0.45 -14.65
N TYR A 158 13.24 1.10 -14.58
CA TYR A 158 12.12 0.80 -15.44
C TYR A 158 12.06 1.88 -16.51
N GLU A 159 12.38 1.51 -17.73
CA GLU A 159 12.24 2.39 -18.88
C GLU A 159 10.93 2.07 -19.60
N VAL A 160 10.27 3.12 -20.05
CA VAL A 160 9.04 3.02 -20.82
C VAL A 160 9.40 3.21 -22.29
N THR A 161 9.04 2.24 -23.13
CA THR A 161 9.28 2.26 -24.58
C THR A 161 7.95 2.32 -25.32
N GLU A 162 7.99 2.75 -26.59
CA GLU A 162 6.80 2.75 -27.45
C GLU A 162 6.17 1.36 -27.52
N LYS A 163 6.99 0.31 -27.75
CA LYS A 163 6.52 -1.09 -27.80
C LYS A 163 5.87 -1.57 -26.49
N SER A 164 6.34 -1.10 -25.33
CA SER A 164 5.71 -1.44 -24.05
C SER A 164 4.39 -0.69 -23.80
N MET A 165 4.22 0.50 -24.38
CA MET A 165 3.01 1.32 -24.23
C MET A 165 1.94 1.03 -25.28
N VAL A 166 2.37 0.63 -26.48
CA VAL A 166 1.54 0.31 -27.64
C VAL A 166 1.91 -1.10 -28.10
N PRO A 167 1.33 -2.15 -27.49
CA PRO A 167 1.65 -3.54 -27.83
C PRO A 167 1.16 -3.94 -29.23
N ASP A 168 0.06 -3.34 -29.69
CA ASP A 168 -0.52 -3.55 -31.01
C ASP A 168 -0.60 -2.20 -31.76
N GLU A 169 0.35 -1.99 -32.67
CA GLU A 169 0.46 -0.77 -33.46
C GLU A 169 -0.49 -0.71 -34.67
N SER A 170 -1.28 -1.77 -34.91
CA SER A 170 -2.27 -1.80 -35.99
C SER A 170 -3.59 -1.13 -35.62
N LEU A 171 -3.83 -0.91 -34.33
CA LEU A 171 -5.01 -0.24 -33.81
C LEU A 171 -4.91 1.29 -33.93
N THR A 172 -6.05 1.95 -34.01
CA THR A 172 -6.16 3.40 -33.90
C THR A 172 -6.11 3.85 -32.43
N ILE A 173 -5.86 5.15 -32.18
CA ILE A 173 -5.95 5.70 -30.82
C ILE A 173 -7.39 5.54 -30.28
N ARG A 174 -8.40 5.70 -31.15
CA ARG A 174 -9.82 5.49 -30.79
C ARG A 174 -10.11 4.06 -30.32
N GLU A 175 -9.47 3.07 -30.95
CA GLU A 175 -9.54 1.64 -30.57
C GLU A 175 -8.63 1.27 -29.39
N ARG A 176 -8.01 2.26 -28.74
CA ARG A 176 -7.12 2.11 -27.57
C ARG A 176 -5.79 1.42 -27.88
N ALA A 177 -5.14 1.81 -28.99
CA ALA A 177 -3.76 1.40 -29.27
C ALA A 177 -2.79 1.66 -28.09
N ILE A 178 -2.94 2.79 -27.40
CA ILE A 178 -2.10 3.17 -26.25
C ILE A 178 -2.59 2.44 -24.98
N ALA A 179 -2.18 1.19 -24.82
CA ALA A 179 -2.54 0.34 -23.70
C ALA A 179 -2.04 0.86 -22.34
N ALA A 180 -1.01 1.72 -22.33
CA ALA A 180 -0.50 2.35 -21.11
C ALA A 180 -1.42 3.42 -20.52
N TRP A 181 -2.40 3.93 -21.28
CA TRP A 181 -3.33 4.94 -20.77
C TRP A 181 -4.36 4.35 -19.80
N PRO A 182 -4.85 5.14 -18.82
CA PRO A 182 -5.85 4.68 -17.87
C PRO A 182 -7.14 4.20 -18.57
N PRO A 183 -7.81 3.16 -18.03
CA PRO A 183 -9.06 2.69 -18.60
C PRO A 183 -10.23 3.67 -18.37
N ALA A 184 -11.37 3.36 -18.99
CA ALA A 184 -12.63 4.09 -18.82
C ALA A 184 -12.51 5.59 -19.18
N TRP A 185 -13.14 6.45 -18.36
CA TRP A 185 -13.29 7.88 -18.66
C TRP A 185 -11.95 8.62 -18.83
N HIS A 186 -10.91 8.27 -18.06
CA HIS A 186 -9.62 8.97 -18.13
C HIS A 186 -8.92 8.76 -19.48
N GLY A 187 -8.90 7.53 -20.01
CA GLY A 187 -8.34 7.26 -21.33
C GLY A 187 -9.16 7.91 -22.44
N GLN A 188 -10.49 7.94 -22.30
CA GLN A 188 -11.35 8.69 -23.22
C GLN A 188 -11.02 10.19 -23.20
N ASN A 189 -10.82 10.78 -22.03
CA ASN A 189 -10.49 12.19 -21.88
C ASN A 189 -9.15 12.54 -22.56
N LEU A 190 -8.12 11.70 -22.40
CA LEU A 190 -6.83 11.88 -23.09
C LEU A 190 -6.99 11.86 -24.61
N ARG A 191 -7.78 10.93 -25.13
CA ARG A 191 -8.10 10.86 -26.57
C ARG A 191 -8.84 12.11 -27.04
N ASP A 192 -9.87 12.55 -26.32
CA ASP A 192 -10.69 13.69 -26.74
C ASP A 192 -9.87 15.01 -26.69
N MET A 193 -8.89 15.13 -25.79
CA MET A 193 -7.91 16.24 -25.80
C MET A 193 -7.02 16.22 -27.04
N LEU A 194 -6.59 15.05 -27.52
CA LEU A 194 -5.81 14.96 -28.76
C LEU A 194 -6.61 15.45 -29.97
N VAL A 195 -7.92 15.18 -30.01
CA VAL A 195 -8.80 15.70 -31.07
C VAL A 195 -8.85 17.23 -31.05
N THR A 196 -8.99 17.83 -29.85
CA THR A 196 -8.96 19.30 -29.69
C THR A 196 -7.63 19.90 -30.13
N LEU A 197 -6.52 19.22 -29.83
CA LEU A 197 -5.17 19.62 -30.26
C LEU A 197 -4.94 19.42 -31.77
N GLY A 198 -5.87 18.77 -32.48
CA GLY A 198 -5.82 18.56 -33.92
C GLY A 198 -5.04 17.32 -34.35
N TYR A 199 -4.73 16.41 -33.43
CA TYR A 199 -4.13 15.11 -33.77
C TYR A 199 -5.17 14.17 -34.38
N ASP A 200 -4.71 13.35 -35.33
CA ASP A 200 -5.51 12.27 -35.89
C ASP A 200 -5.53 11.06 -34.94
N ILE A 201 -6.73 10.61 -34.58
CA ILE A 201 -6.95 9.49 -33.67
C ILE A 201 -7.53 8.25 -34.37
N ASP A 202 -7.83 8.36 -35.66
CA ASP A 202 -8.55 7.36 -36.47
C ASP A 202 -7.66 6.66 -37.51
N THR A 203 -6.39 7.07 -37.61
CA THR A 203 -5.34 6.36 -38.36
C THR A 203 -4.65 5.32 -37.47
N PRO A 204 -4.32 4.12 -37.99
CA PRO A 204 -3.54 3.13 -37.25
C PRO A 204 -2.25 3.72 -36.67
N TRP A 205 -1.90 3.36 -35.43
CA TRP A 205 -0.78 3.96 -34.71
C TRP A 205 0.53 3.96 -35.50
N LYS A 206 0.87 2.82 -36.12
CA LYS A 206 2.09 2.67 -36.94
C LYS A 206 2.20 3.67 -38.10
N ASP A 207 1.05 4.13 -38.61
CA ASP A 207 0.94 5.01 -39.78
C ASP A 207 0.96 6.51 -39.39
N LEU A 208 0.86 6.83 -38.09
CA LEU A 208 0.99 8.19 -37.58
C LEU A 208 2.44 8.72 -37.73
N PRO A 209 2.62 10.03 -37.99
CA PRO A 209 3.93 10.66 -38.02
C PRO A 209 4.72 10.40 -36.73
N LYS A 210 6.00 10.05 -36.85
CA LYS A 210 6.86 9.75 -35.69
C LYS A 210 6.95 10.91 -34.70
N LYS A 211 6.88 12.16 -35.18
CA LYS A 211 6.86 13.36 -34.33
C LYS A 211 5.65 13.36 -33.40
N ASP A 212 4.48 13.01 -33.93
CA ASP A 212 3.22 13.03 -33.19
C ASP A 212 3.18 11.88 -32.19
N ARG A 213 3.57 10.67 -32.62
CA ARG A 213 3.75 9.52 -31.72
C ARG A 213 4.68 9.82 -30.56
N ASN A 214 5.83 10.43 -30.84
CA ASN A 214 6.79 10.81 -29.82
C ASN A 214 6.23 11.84 -28.83
N TRP A 215 5.53 12.86 -29.33
CA TRP A 215 4.92 13.87 -28.46
C TRP A 215 3.83 13.25 -27.58
N ILE A 216 2.94 12.44 -28.15
CA ILE A 216 1.84 11.78 -27.41
C ILE A 216 2.37 10.86 -26.29
N LEU A 217 3.48 10.15 -26.53
CA LEU A 217 4.00 9.16 -25.58
C LEU A 217 5.01 9.70 -24.57
N PHE A 218 5.81 10.71 -24.92
CA PHE A 218 7.00 11.08 -24.15
C PHE A 218 7.11 12.57 -23.82
N THR A 219 6.13 13.40 -24.19
CA THR A 219 6.16 14.82 -23.84
C THR A 219 6.05 15.04 -22.34
N GLU A 220 6.75 16.06 -21.84
CA GLU A 220 6.56 16.59 -20.47
C GLU A 220 5.52 17.74 -20.44
N GLU A 221 4.99 18.12 -21.61
CA GLU A 221 3.99 19.18 -21.73
C GLU A 221 2.63 18.76 -21.14
N GLN A 222 1.94 19.70 -20.50
CA GLN A 222 0.60 19.52 -19.94
C GLN A 222 -0.35 20.63 -20.42
N PRO A 223 -0.72 20.64 -21.71
CA PRO A 223 -1.59 21.67 -22.26
C PRO A 223 -3.00 21.59 -21.64
N SER A 224 -3.57 22.75 -21.33
CA SER A 224 -4.97 22.87 -20.93
C SER A 224 -5.81 23.20 -22.15
N VAL A 225 -6.73 22.29 -22.52
CA VAL A 225 -7.57 22.42 -23.71
C VAL A 225 -9.04 22.14 -23.39
N PRO A 226 -10.00 22.79 -24.07
CA PRO A 226 -11.42 22.46 -23.92
C PRO A 226 -11.71 21.06 -24.50
N VAL A 227 -12.55 20.28 -23.83
CA VAL A 227 -12.92 18.92 -24.27
C VAL A 227 -14.41 18.88 -24.57
N TYR A 228 -14.75 18.51 -25.80
CA TYR A 228 -16.13 18.37 -26.27
C TYR A 228 -16.46 16.89 -26.42
N ALA A 229 -16.91 16.26 -25.33
CA ALA A 229 -17.15 14.83 -25.30
C ALA A 229 -18.22 14.40 -26.32
N GLY A 230 -17.88 13.41 -27.15
CA GLY A 230 -18.78 12.84 -28.16
C GLY A 230 -18.86 13.59 -29.49
N PHE A 231 -18.09 14.67 -29.67
CA PHE A 231 -18.00 15.40 -30.93
C PHE A 231 -16.98 14.73 -31.86
N GLU A 232 -17.28 14.69 -33.15
CA GLU A 232 -16.29 14.27 -34.16
C GLU A 232 -15.27 15.38 -34.43
N ALA A 233 -14.09 15.03 -34.97
CA ALA A 233 -12.98 15.96 -35.17
C ALA A 233 -13.36 17.24 -35.95
N ASN A 234 -14.26 17.13 -36.92
CA ASN A 234 -14.76 18.27 -37.70
C ASN A 234 -15.69 19.18 -36.88
N GLU A 235 -16.46 18.63 -35.94
CA GLU A 235 -17.35 19.36 -35.04
C GLU A 235 -16.53 20.10 -33.99
N VAL A 236 -15.51 19.46 -33.42
CA VAL A 236 -14.55 20.09 -32.50
C VAL A 236 -13.87 21.28 -33.17
N LYS A 237 -13.37 21.12 -34.42
CA LYS A 237 -12.76 22.22 -35.19
C LYS A 237 -13.72 23.39 -35.44
N ARG A 238 -15.04 23.14 -35.56
CA ARG A 238 -16.04 24.21 -35.69
C ARG A 238 -16.34 24.88 -34.35
N ALA A 239 -16.38 24.12 -33.26
CA ALA A 239 -16.64 24.64 -31.92
C ALA A 239 -15.49 25.49 -31.36
N LEU A 240 -14.27 25.31 -31.87
CA LEU A 240 -13.09 26.10 -31.51
C LEU A 240 -12.98 27.44 -32.27
N LYS A 241 -13.78 27.64 -33.33
CA LYS A 241 -13.83 28.90 -34.11
C LYS A 241 -14.86 29.85 -33.53
#